data_AF-A0A924VIX7-F1
#
_entry.id   AF-A0A924VIX7-F1
#
_cell.length_a   1.000
_cell.length_b   1.000
_cell.length_c   1.000
_cell.angle_alpha   90.00
_cell.angle_beta   90.00
_cell.angle_gamma   90.00
#
_symmetry.space_group_name_H-M   'P 1'
#
loop_
_entity.id
_entity.type
_entity.pdbx_description
1 polymer ?
#
loop_
_entity_poly.entity_id
_entity_poly.type
_entity_poly.pdbx_seq_one_letter_code
_entity_poly.pdbx_strand_id
1 'polypeptide(L)'
;KWNKNVNTAGGMVICLPTGSENLAKRFSLYALGGPLASLILSVSAYLLFQAIEFQPSNSEIFTAVAKYFSLLLSIFSFLILLITIIPFRTGGFSSDGARALKLLSGGDEARFEVLLLKIIGSSTSGIRPCLLNSGELKEAELLAEKTGASLGIYISGIQHQVEFDGGSLVKAEEYILKYVNDADKIPDGIRNSVWVDAAFFFAFGRKDLEKAMFFWNKFHPSAILAKAQIHAADAAINTLKGNYASAREKIQASRAELPNMLDIGVSLAIADKLTELENRIALNAKLS
;
A
#
# COMPACT_ATOMS: atom_id res chain seq x y z
N LYS A 1 -3.08 -2.96 19.76
CA LYS A 1 -2.17 -4.10 19.49
C LYS A 1 -0.77 -3.54 19.26
N TRP A 2 0.26 -4.02 19.97
CA TRP A 2 1.63 -3.56 19.76
C TRP A 2 2.21 -4.16 18.48
N ASN A 3 2.96 -3.37 17.72
CA ASN A 3 3.61 -3.80 16.50
C ASN A 3 4.83 -4.68 16.85
N LYS A 4 4.73 -6.00 16.62
CA LYS A 4 5.80 -6.97 16.89
C LYS A 4 6.74 -7.18 15.70
N ASN A 5 6.48 -6.53 14.57
CA ASN A 5 7.28 -6.70 13.37
C ASN A 5 8.39 -5.66 13.35
N VAL A 6 9.64 -6.11 13.58
CA VAL A 6 10.82 -5.23 13.69
C VAL A 6 11.01 -4.38 12.43
N ASN A 7 10.60 -4.90 11.26
CA ASN A 7 10.65 -4.19 9.98
C ASN A 7 9.66 -3.02 9.87
N THR A 8 8.67 -2.90 10.75
CA THR A 8 7.70 -1.80 10.77
C THR A 8 7.73 -1.01 12.09
N ALA A 9 8.68 -1.32 12.98
CA ALA A 9 8.86 -0.68 14.28
C ALA A 9 9.30 0.79 14.20
N GLY A 10 9.69 1.27 13.02
CA GLY A 10 10.03 2.68 12.76
C GLY A 10 8.84 3.60 12.49
N GLY A 11 7.60 3.07 12.43
CA GLY A 11 6.41 3.86 12.10
C GLY A 11 6.38 4.28 10.63
N MET A 12 5.83 3.44 9.75
CA MET A 12 5.57 3.85 8.37
C MET A 12 4.33 4.75 8.32
N VAL A 13 4.50 5.95 7.79
CA VAL A 13 3.39 6.85 7.44
C VAL A 13 3.14 6.73 5.94
N ILE A 14 1.90 6.44 5.56
CA ILE A 14 1.46 6.45 4.16
C ILE A 14 0.71 7.76 3.93
N CYS A 15 1.18 8.58 2.98
CA CYS A 15 0.46 9.76 2.53
C CYS A 15 -0.26 9.46 1.22
N LEU A 16 -1.59 9.63 1.23
CA LEU A 16 -2.43 9.47 0.06
C LEU A 16 -2.85 10.86 -0.45
N PRO A 17 -2.66 11.16 -1.74
CA PRO A 17 -3.02 12.47 -2.29
C PRO A 17 -4.54 12.60 -2.44
N THR A 18 -5.09 13.73 -1.99
CA THR A 18 -6.52 14.08 -2.13
C THR A 18 -6.87 14.76 -3.45
N GLY A 19 -5.87 15.03 -4.31
CA GLY A 19 -6.08 15.72 -5.59
C GLY A 19 -4.83 15.68 -6.47
N SER A 20 -5.01 15.83 -7.78
CA SER A 20 -3.96 15.60 -8.78
C SER A 20 -3.20 16.87 -9.22
N GLU A 21 -3.65 18.05 -8.80
CA GLU A 21 -2.99 19.31 -9.15
C GLU A 21 -1.63 19.44 -8.48
N ASN A 22 -0.61 19.80 -9.28
CA ASN A 22 0.78 20.00 -8.85
C ASN A 22 1.33 18.85 -8.00
N LEU A 23 0.90 17.62 -8.29
CA LEU A 23 1.15 16.45 -7.44
C LEU A 23 2.66 16.20 -7.23
N ALA A 24 3.47 16.31 -8.29
CA ALA A 24 4.93 16.18 -8.20
C ALA A 24 5.52 17.15 -7.17
N LYS A 25 5.14 18.43 -7.23
CA LYS A 25 5.64 19.48 -6.32
C LYS A 25 5.16 19.25 -4.88
N ARG A 26 3.88 18.96 -4.70
CA ARG A 26 3.28 18.69 -3.37
C ARG A 26 3.90 17.47 -2.71
N PHE A 27 4.09 16.40 -3.48
CA PHE A 27 4.66 15.17 -2.97
C PHE A 27 6.18 15.29 -2.72
N SER A 28 6.89 16.11 -3.51
CA SER A 28 8.29 16.47 -3.24
C SER A 28 8.41 17.24 -1.92
N LEU A 29 7.52 18.21 -1.67
CA LEU A 29 7.48 18.96 -0.40
C LEU A 29 7.15 18.04 0.79
N TYR A 30 6.22 17.11 0.60
CA TYR A 30 5.91 16.08 1.60
C TYR A 30 7.12 15.21 1.91
N ALA A 31 7.80 14.69 0.89
CA ALA A 31 9.01 13.89 1.06
C ALA A 31 10.10 14.66 1.82
N LEU A 32 10.31 15.94 1.51
CA LEU A 32 11.25 16.79 2.25
C LEU A 32 10.82 17.10 3.69
N GLY A 33 9.58 16.82 4.09
CA GLY A 33 9.05 17.08 5.42
C GLY A 33 9.83 16.36 6.53
N GLY A 34 10.25 15.11 6.30
CA GLY A 34 11.09 14.35 7.23
C GLY A 34 12.43 15.05 7.49
N PRO A 35 13.27 15.24 6.46
CA PRO A 35 14.51 16.00 6.56
C PRO A 35 14.33 17.39 7.19
N LEU A 36 13.31 18.15 6.78
CA LEU A 36 13.06 19.50 7.33
C LEU A 36 12.71 19.47 8.82
N ALA A 37 11.88 18.52 9.27
CA ALA A 37 11.56 18.37 10.68
C ALA A 37 12.80 18.01 11.50
N SER A 38 13.63 17.09 11.00
CA SER A 38 14.91 16.73 11.64
C SER A 38 15.88 17.92 11.73
N LEU A 39 15.92 18.78 10.71
CA LEU A 39 16.71 20.01 10.73
C LEU A 39 16.20 21.00 11.78
N ILE A 40 14.90 21.28 11.82
CA ILE A 40 14.28 22.19 12.80
C ILE A 40 14.50 21.68 14.22
N LEU A 41 14.32 20.39 14.45
CA LEU A 41 14.55 19.77 15.77
C LEU A 41 16.03 19.84 16.17
N SER A 42 16.94 19.58 15.23
CA SER A 42 18.38 19.66 15.49
C SER A 42 18.82 21.07 15.88
N VAL A 43 18.37 22.08 15.13
CA VAL A 43 18.69 23.49 15.41
C VAL A 43 18.05 23.95 16.71
N SER A 44 16.77 23.67 16.94
CA SER A 44 16.08 24.11 18.16
C SER A 44 16.65 23.45 19.41
N ALA A 45 16.99 22.16 19.37
CA ALA A 45 17.64 21.46 20.47
C ALA A 45 19.06 21.99 20.75
N TYR A 46 19.81 22.37 19.70
CA TYR A 46 21.12 23.01 19.87
C TYR A 46 21.03 24.41 20.47
N LEU A 47 20.06 25.23 20.03
CA LEU A 47 19.82 26.55 20.62
C LEU A 47 19.40 26.44 22.08
N LEU A 48 18.60 25.43 22.44
CA LEU A 48 18.23 25.14 23.83
C LEU A 48 19.45 24.74 24.67
N PHE A 49 20.33 23.90 24.12
CA PHE A 49 21.61 23.56 24.74
C PHE A 49 22.45 24.82 25.04
N GLN A 50 22.58 25.72 24.06
CA GLN A 50 23.31 26.99 24.24
C GLN A 50 22.63 27.88 25.30
N ALA A 51 21.31 28.02 25.26
CA ALA A 51 20.57 28.85 26.21
C ALA A 51 20.74 28.37 27.67
N ILE A 52 20.79 27.05 27.89
CA ILE A 52 21.05 26.46 29.21
C ILE A 52 22.50 26.70 29.63
N GLU A 53 23.46 26.65 28.70
CA GLU A 53 24.87 26.88 28.99
C GLU A 53 25.18 28.32 29.43
N PHE A 54 24.47 29.29 28.86
CA PHE A 54 24.65 30.71 29.19
C PHE A 54 23.94 31.14 30.50
N GLN A 55 23.18 30.26 31.17
CA GLN A 55 22.58 30.59 32.46
C GLN A 55 23.61 30.52 33.60
N PRO A 56 23.71 31.56 34.45
CA PRO A 56 24.61 31.55 35.60
C PRO A 56 24.25 30.40 36.56
N SER A 57 25.19 29.45 36.66
CA SER A 57 25.27 28.29 37.55
C SER A 57 24.33 28.27 38.77
N ASN A 58 23.17 27.64 38.62
CA ASN A 58 22.54 26.88 39.70
C ASN A 58 22.56 25.40 39.28
N SER A 59 23.50 24.66 39.85
CA SER A 59 23.82 23.27 39.54
C SER A 59 22.76 22.31 40.07
N GLU A 60 21.55 22.38 39.53
CA GLU A 60 20.55 21.33 39.72
C GLU A 60 20.80 20.19 38.73
N ILE A 61 20.77 18.95 39.20
CA ILE A 61 20.95 17.73 38.39
C ILE A 61 20.03 17.77 37.16
N PHE A 62 18.82 18.33 37.32
CA PHE A 62 17.84 18.49 36.25
C PHE A 62 18.36 19.34 35.07
N THR A 63 19.03 20.46 35.35
CA THR A 63 19.60 21.36 34.33
C THR A 63 20.72 20.66 33.55
N ALA A 64 21.57 19.89 34.23
CA ALA A 64 22.63 19.11 33.59
C ALA A 64 22.05 18.01 32.68
N VAL A 65 21.03 17.27 33.14
CA VAL A 65 20.34 16.25 32.34
C VAL A 65 19.69 16.87 31.11
N ALA A 66 18.97 17.99 31.26
CA ALA A 66 18.32 18.69 30.16
C ALA A 66 19.33 19.19 29.12
N LYS A 67 20.49 19.71 29.56
CA LYS A 67 21.60 20.14 28.68
C LYS A 67 22.10 19.00 27.80
N TYR A 68 22.53 17.89 28.42
CA TYR A 68 23.09 16.75 27.67
C TYR A 68 22.05 16.05 26.81
N PHE A 69 20.80 15.96 27.30
CA PHE A 69 19.69 15.42 26.51
C PHE A 69 19.43 16.27 25.26
N SER A 70 19.41 17.59 25.37
CA SER A 70 19.21 18.51 24.23
C SER A 70 20.34 18.39 23.21
N LEU A 71 21.59 18.26 23.67
CA LEU A 71 22.74 18.03 22.79
C LEU A 71 22.63 16.69 22.05
N LEU A 72 22.33 15.60 22.77
CA LEU A 72 22.14 14.28 22.15
C LEU A 72 20.99 14.31 21.15
N LEU A 73 19.86 14.92 21.50
CA LEU A 73 18.72 15.07 20.62
C LEU A 73 19.09 15.84 19.35
N SER A 74 19.89 16.90 19.47
CA SER A 74 20.38 17.67 18.33
C SER A 74 21.25 16.83 17.38
N ILE A 75 22.22 16.09 17.94
CA ILE A 75 23.13 15.22 17.20
C ILE A 75 22.37 14.10 16.50
N PHE A 76 21.51 13.38 17.21
CA PHE A 76 20.73 12.28 16.62
C PHE A 76 19.77 12.79 15.55
N SER A 77 19.11 13.93 15.76
CA SER A 77 18.24 14.54 14.75
C SER A 77 19.04 14.95 13.50
N PHE A 78 20.25 15.47 13.67
CA PHE A 78 21.14 15.78 12.55
C PHE A 78 21.60 14.55 11.79
N LEU A 79 21.93 13.45 12.48
CA LEU A 79 22.28 12.18 11.84
C LEU A 79 21.10 11.60 11.05
N ILE A 80 19.87 11.69 11.59
CA ILE A 80 18.64 11.31 10.86
C ILE A 80 18.46 12.17 9.61
N LEU A 81 18.67 13.49 9.69
CA LEU A 81 18.66 14.39 8.53
C LEU A 81 19.63 13.91 7.45
N LEU A 82 20.89 13.59 7.80
CA LEU A 82 21.88 13.13 6.84
C LEU A 82 21.44 11.82 6.16
N ILE A 83 20.93 10.85 6.92
CA ILE A 83 20.48 9.56 6.38
C ILE A 83 19.26 9.73 5.46
N THR A 84 18.35 10.65 5.78
CA THR A 84 17.09 10.85 5.03
C THR A 84 17.25 11.74 3.79
N ILE A 85 18.21 12.67 3.81
CA ILE A 85 18.48 13.58 2.67
C ILE A 85 19.41 12.95 1.63
N ILE A 86 20.32 12.06 2.04
CA ILE A 86 21.23 11.39 1.11
C ILE A 86 20.41 10.46 0.20
N PRO A 87 20.52 10.60 -1.13
CA PRO A 87 19.74 9.79 -2.05
C PRO A 87 20.27 8.35 -2.05
N PHE A 88 19.54 7.44 -1.42
CA PHE A 88 19.88 6.02 -1.37
C PHE A 88 18.65 5.16 -1.72
N ARG A 89 18.90 3.97 -2.28
CA ARG A 89 17.86 2.99 -2.63
C ARG A 89 18.17 1.68 -1.91
N THR A 90 17.23 1.18 -1.09
CA THR A 90 17.36 -0.12 -0.42
C THR A 90 16.05 -0.87 -0.46
N GLY A 91 16.08 -2.15 -0.86
CA GLY A 91 14.91 -3.03 -0.82
C GLY A 91 13.71 -2.54 -1.64
N GLY A 92 13.94 -1.77 -2.71
CA GLY A 92 12.88 -1.21 -3.56
C GLY A 92 12.29 0.12 -3.06
N PHE A 93 12.69 0.60 -1.87
CA PHE A 93 12.31 1.91 -1.33
C PHE A 93 13.44 2.92 -1.51
N SER A 94 13.09 4.15 -1.90
CA SER A 94 14.02 5.29 -2.02
C SER A 94 13.96 6.14 -0.76
N SER A 95 15.08 6.73 -0.35
CA SER A 95 15.07 7.75 0.71
C SER A 95 14.21 8.95 0.29
N ASP A 96 13.72 9.70 1.27
CA ASP A 96 12.89 10.88 1.06
C ASP A 96 13.60 11.94 0.19
N GLY A 97 14.91 12.13 0.39
CA GLY A 97 15.74 12.98 -0.47
C GLY A 97 15.84 12.48 -1.91
N ALA A 98 16.05 11.16 -2.13
CA ALA A 98 16.04 10.57 -3.47
C ALA A 98 14.69 10.74 -4.17
N ARG A 99 13.59 10.61 -3.40
CA ARG A 99 12.23 10.73 -3.91
C ARG A 99 11.90 12.16 -4.31
N ALA A 100 12.25 13.14 -3.47
CA ALA A 100 12.09 14.56 -3.80
C ALA A 100 12.94 14.96 -5.00
N LEU A 101 14.21 14.56 -5.04
CA LEU A 101 15.10 14.86 -6.17
C LEU A 101 14.56 14.29 -7.48
N LYS A 102 14.09 13.04 -7.47
CA LYS A 102 13.50 12.38 -8.64
C LYS A 102 12.26 13.11 -9.15
N LEU A 103 11.33 13.43 -8.26
CA LEU A 103 10.09 14.11 -8.63
C LEU A 103 10.35 15.54 -9.15
N LEU A 104 11.36 16.22 -8.60
CA LEU A 104 11.78 17.55 -9.06
C LEU A 104 12.60 17.51 -10.35
N SER A 105 13.37 16.45 -10.60
CA SER A 105 14.15 16.31 -11.83
C SER A 105 13.30 16.01 -13.06
N GLY A 106 12.05 15.55 -12.86
CA GLY A 106 11.16 15.20 -13.97
C GLY A 106 11.60 13.94 -14.71
N GLY A 107 11.14 13.79 -15.96
CA GLY A 107 11.42 12.62 -16.80
C GLY A 107 10.46 11.44 -16.59
N ASP A 108 10.75 10.32 -17.26
CA ASP A 108 9.87 9.16 -17.33
C ASP A 108 9.64 8.48 -15.97
N GLU A 109 10.68 8.34 -15.14
CA GLU A 109 10.54 7.76 -13.80
C GLU A 109 9.66 8.64 -12.89
N ALA A 110 9.85 9.97 -12.95
CA ALA A 110 9.04 10.91 -12.17
C ALA A 110 7.59 10.91 -12.65
N ARG A 111 7.38 10.85 -13.97
CA ARG A 111 6.04 10.76 -14.57
C ARG A 111 5.33 9.48 -14.15
N PHE A 112 6.02 8.34 -14.20
CA PHE A 112 5.51 7.07 -13.71
C PHE A 112 5.07 7.15 -12.24
N GLU A 113 5.91 7.72 -11.37
CA GLU A 113 5.60 7.84 -9.95
C GLU A 113 4.39 8.74 -9.68
N VAL A 114 4.28 9.86 -10.40
CA VAL A 114 3.12 10.76 -10.33
C VAL A 114 1.84 10.06 -10.79
N LEU A 115 1.89 9.30 -11.89
CA LEU A 115 0.75 8.53 -12.37
C LEU A 115 0.33 7.46 -11.38
N LEU A 116 1.28 6.69 -10.83
CA LEU A 116 1.01 5.67 -9.84
C LEU A 116 0.34 6.27 -8.59
N LEU A 117 0.86 7.39 -8.08
CA LEU A 117 0.26 8.12 -6.96
C LEU A 117 -1.14 8.62 -7.28
N LYS A 118 -1.37 9.09 -8.51
CA LYS A 118 -2.69 9.56 -8.95
C LYS A 118 -3.70 8.40 -9.03
N ILE A 119 -3.30 7.26 -9.60
CA ILE A 119 -4.13 6.05 -9.70
C ILE A 119 -4.49 5.52 -8.31
N ILE A 120 -3.52 5.38 -7.41
CA ILE A 120 -3.74 4.95 -6.03
C ILE A 120 -4.63 5.96 -5.29
N GLY A 121 -4.38 7.26 -5.45
CA GLY A 121 -5.19 8.33 -4.88
C GLY A 121 -6.65 8.26 -5.34
N SER A 122 -6.88 8.04 -6.64
CA SER A 122 -8.22 7.84 -7.20
C SER A 122 -8.92 6.62 -6.60
N SER A 123 -8.26 5.46 -6.55
CA SER A 123 -8.86 4.25 -5.99
C SER A 123 -9.18 4.41 -4.50
N THR A 124 -8.23 4.92 -3.72
CA THR A 124 -8.40 5.16 -2.27
C THR A 124 -9.45 6.23 -1.96
N SER A 125 -9.71 7.17 -2.88
CA SER A 125 -10.82 8.14 -2.78
C SER A 125 -12.22 7.56 -3.09
N GLY A 126 -12.30 6.28 -3.48
CA GLY A 126 -13.56 5.59 -3.76
C GLY A 126 -13.93 5.50 -5.24
N ILE A 127 -13.04 5.86 -6.17
CA ILE A 127 -13.27 5.58 -7.59
C ILE A 127 -13.11 4.08 -7.82
N ARG A 128 -14.18 3.43 -8.32
CA ARG A 128 -14.14 1.99 -8.62
C ARG A 128 -13.04 1.65 -9.64
N PRO A 129 -12.41 0.46 -9.55
CA PRO A 129 -11.36 0.06 -10.48
C PRO A 129 -11.75 0.19 -11.96
N CYS A 130 -12.97 -0.24 -12.34
CA CYS A 130 -13.43 -0.13 -13.73
C CYS A 130 -13.61 1.32 -14.24
N LEU A 131 -13.61 2.32 -13.33
CA LEU A 131 -13.75 3.74 -13.63
C LEU A 131 -12.43 4.50 -13.55
N LEU A 132 -11.32 3.83 -13.24
CA LEU A 132 -10.01 4.46 -13.26
C LEU A 132 -9.65 4.91 -14.69
N ASN A 133 -8.85 5.97 -14.79
CA ASN A 133 -8.48 6.55 -16.07
C ASN A 133 -7.60 5.57 -16.87
N SER A 134 -8.16 5.00 -17.94
CA SER A 134 -7.49 4.01 -18.79
C SER A 134 -6.27 4.57 -19.53
N GLY A 135 -6.28 5.86 -19.89
CA GLY A 135 -5.14 6.54 -20.49
C GLY A 135 -3.96 6.62 -19.53
N GLU A 136 -4.22 6.97 -18.27
CA GLU A 136 -3.20 7.05 -17.22
C GLU A 136 -2.63 5.67 -16.85
N LEU A 137 -3.49 4.65 -16.78
CA LEU A 137 -3.06 3.27 -16.55
C LEU A 137 -2.15 2.76 -17.67
N LYS A 138 -2.53 3.01 -18.93
CA LYS A 138 -1.73 2.60 -20.09
C LYS A 138 -0.40 3.35 -20.16
N GLU A 139 -0.42 4.66 -19.87
CA GLU A 139 0.81 5.45 -19.79
C GLU A 139 1.73 4.94 -18.67
N ALA A 140 1.17 4.62 -17.49
CA ALA A 140 1.93 4.08 -16.37
C ALA A 140 2.56 2.71 -16.70
N GLU A 141 1.84 1.82 -17.40
CA GLU A 141 2.39 0.54 -17.85
C GLU A 141 3.56 0.74 -18.82
N LEU A 142 3.40 1.58 -19.84
CA LEU A 142 4.45 1.87 -20.82
C LEU A 142 5.70 2.46 -20.16
N LEU A 143 5.53 3.39 -19.21
CA LEU A 143 6.65 3.99 -18.49
C LEU A 143 7.31 2.99 -17.53
N ALA A 144 6.54 2.10 -16.89
CA ALA A 144 7.08 1.04 -16.07
C ALA A 144 8.00 0.11 -16.87
N GLU A 145 7.54 -0.33 -18.05
CA GLU A 145 8.31 -1.19 -18.95
C GLU A 145 9.56 -0.48 -19.49
N LYS A 146 9.42 0.79 -19.88
CA LYS A 146 10.52 1.61 -20.41
C LYS A 146 11.63 1.85 -19.37
N THR A 147 11.25 2.11 -18.13
CA THR A 147 12.20 2.51 -17.06
C THR A 147 12.67 1.34 -16.21
N GLY A 148 12.02 0.18 -16.28
CA GLY A 148 12.26 -0.93 -15.36
C GLY A 148 11.92 -0.57 -13.91
N ALA A 149 10.93 0.30 -13.70
CA ALA A 149 10.55 0.78 -12.38
C ALA A 149 10.14 -0.38 -11.46
N SER A 150 10.70 -0.45 -10.26
CA SER A 150 10.41 -1.52 -9.28
C SER A 150 8.92 -1.63 -8.92
N LEU A 151 8.23 -0.49 -8.83
CA LEU A 151 6.79 -0.44 -8.55
C LEU A 151 5.92 -0.75 -9.78
N GLY A 152 6.52 -0.91 -10.97
CA GLY A 152 5.82 -1.25 -12.21
C GLY A 152 5.04 -2.56 -12.10
N ILE A 153 5.51 -3.48 -11.28
CA ILE A 153 4.86 -4.76 -11.00
C ILE A 153 3.42 -4.62 -10.50
N TYR A 154 3.13 -3.57 -9.72
CA TYR A 154 1.79 -3.33 -9.15
C TYR A 154 0.78 -2.87 -10.20
N ILE A 155 1.24 -2.34 -11.34
CA ILE A 155 0.34 -1.95 -12.44
C ILE A 155 -0.45 -3.14 -12.95
N SER A 156 0.17 -4.33 -13.02
CA SER A 156 -0.52 -5.56 -13.42
C SER A 156 -1.63 -5.93 -12.42
N GLY A 157 -1.38 -5.77 -11.11
CA GLY A 157 -2.41 -5.96 -10.09
C GLY A 157 -3.58 -4.96 -10.22
N ILE A 158 -3.29 -3.68 -10.51
CA ILE A 158 -4.33 -2.66 -10.70
C ILE A 158 -5.14 -2.92 -11.96
N GLN A 159 -4.49 -3.23 -13.08
CA GLN A 159 -5.17 -3.56 -14.34
C GLN A 159 -6.01 -4.84 -14.21
N HIS A 160 -5.55 -5.83 -13.45
CA HIS A 160 -6.38 -6.97 -13.08
C HIS A 160 -7.69 -6.52 -12.41
N GLN A 161 -7.61 -5.66 -11.39
CA GLN A 161 -8.82 -5.16 -10.70
C GLN A 161 -9.73 -4.36 -11.64
N VAL A 162 -9.17 -3.54 -12.53
CA VAL A 162 -9.92 -2.77 -13.54
C VAL A 162 -10.72 -3.69 -14.45
N GLU A 163 -10.05 -4.69 -15.05
CA GLU A 163 -10.68 -5.62 -15.98
C GLU A 163 -11.64 -6.58 -15.28
N PHE A 164 -11.32 -7.00 -14.05
CA PHE A 164 -12.17 -7.89 -13.27
C PHE A 164 -13.45 -7.19 -12.81
N ASP A 165 -13.36 -5.93 -12.38
CA ASP A 165 -14.52 -5.11 -12.05
C ASP A 165 -15.33 -4.72 -13.29
N GLY A 166 -14.65 -4.50 -14.43
CA GLY A 166 -15.28 -4.26 -15.73
C GLY A 166 -15.93 -5.49 -16.38
N GLY A 167 -15.82 -6.68 -15.77
CA GLY A 167 -16.43 -7.93 -16.25
C GLY A 167 -15.63 -8.69 -17.32
N SER A 168 -14.44 -8.20 -17.69
CA SER A 168 -13.56 -8.80 -18.68
C SER A 168 -12.69 -9.88 -18.05
N LEU A 169 -13.25 -11.08 -17.88
CA LEU A 169 -12.53 -12.19 -17.22
C LEU A 169 -11.27 -12.64 -17.97
N VAL A 170 -11.23 -12.50 -19.31
CA VAL A 170 -10.07 -12.88 -20.12
C VAL A 170 -8.88 -11.98 -19.81
N LYS A 171 -9.04 -10.66 -19.93
CA LYS A 171 -7.97 -9.71 -19.63
C LYS A 171 -7.61 -9.67 -18.15
N ALA A 172 -8.61 -9.84 -17.27
CA ALA A 172 -8.36 -9.97 -15.84
C ALA A 172 -7.45 -11.16 -15.54
N GLU A 173 -7.63 -12.30 -16.23
CA GLU A 173 -6.75 -13.47 -16.10
C GLU A 173 -5.33 -13.19 -16.62
N GLU A 174 -5.21 -12.53 -17.77
CA GLU A 174 -3.89 -12.15 -18.32
C GLU A 174 -3.08 -11.32 -17.31
N TYR A 175 -3.70 -10.28 -16.74
CA TYR A 175 -3.02 -9.40 -15.80
C TYR A 175 -2.73 -10.05 -14.44
N ILE A 176 -3.64 -10.88 -13.90
CA ILE A 176 -3.34 -11.56 -12.62
C ILE A 176 -2.23 -12.60 -12.79
N LEU A 177 -2.16 -13.27 -13.94
CA LEU A 177 -1.06 -14.20 -14.23
C LEU A 177 0.27 -13.46 -14.44
N LYS A 178 0.26 -12.29 -15.11
CA LYS A 178 1.44 -11.39 -15.19
C LYS A 178 1.90 -11.00 -13.77
N TYR A 179 0.97 -10.59 -12.91
CA TYR A 179 1.27 -10.21 -11.53
C TYR A 179 1.78 -11.37 -10.66
N VAL A 180 1.20 -12.56 -10.83
CA VAL A 180 1.63 -13.81 -10.19
C VAL A 180 3.04 -14.22 -10.63
N ASN A 181 3.34 -14.14 -11.93
CA ASN A 181 4.65 -14.55 -12.47
C ASN A 181 5.79 -13.67 -11.94
N ASP A 182 5.48 -12.41 -11.64
CA ASP A 182 6.45 -11.48 -11.08
C ASP A 182 6.46 -11.46 -9.54
N ALA A 183 5.62 -12.24 -8.87
CA ALA A 183 5.42 -12.18 -7.41
C ALA A 183 6.73 -12.28 -6.59
N ASP A 184 7.73 -13.03 -7.06
CA ASP A 184 9.02 -13.18 -6.37
C ASP A 184 9.85 -11.89 -6.32
N LYS A 185 9.55 -10.92 -7.20
CA LYS A 185 10.16 -9.58 -7.17
C LYS A 185 9.54 -8.67 -6.11
N ILE A 186 8.40 -9.07 -5.54
CA ILE A 186 7.69 -8.32 -4.50
C ILE A 186 8.24 -8.70 -3.12
N PRO A 187 8.52 -7.75 -2.22
CA PRO A 187 8.90 -8.06 -0.85
C PRO A 187 7.88 -8.94 -0.13
N ASP A 188 8.36 -9.93 0.63
CA ASP A 188 7.51 -10.96 1.28
C ASP A 188 6.37 -10.37 2.12
N GLY A 189 6.61 -9.24 2.78
CA GLY A 189 5.63 -8.57 3.65
C GLY A 189 4.37 -8.10 2.92
N ILE A 190 4.43 -7.90 1.60
CA ILE A 190 3.32 -7.44 0.76
C ILE A 190 2.98 -8.41 -0.38
N ARG A 191 3.85 -9.39 -0.70
CA ARG A 191 3.62 -10.42 -1.73
C ARG A 191 2.32 -11.22 -1.53
N ASN A 192 1.88 -11.38 -0.28
CA ASN A 192 0.69 -12.18 0.05
C ASN A 192 -0.61 -11.65 -0.57
N SER A 193 -0.69 -10.37 -0.96
CA SER A 193 -1.87 -9.84 -1.66
C SER A 193 -2.07 -10.50 -3.02
N VAL A 194 -0.98 -10.78 -3.75
CA VAL A 194 -1.00 -11.43 -5.07
C VAL A 194 -1.74 -12.76 -5.02
N TRP A 195 -1.44 -13.58 -4.00
CA TRP A 195 -2.00 -14.91 -3.84
C TRP A 195 -3.49 -14.88 -3.50
N VAL A 196 -3.91 -13.94 -2.65
CA VAL A 196 -5.33 -13.79 -2.29
C VAL A 196 -6.15 -13.26 -3.45
N ASP A 197 -5.64 -12.28 -4.18
CA ASP A 197 -6.32 -11.75 -5.37
C ASP A 197 -6.47 -12.84 -6.44
N ALA A 198 -5.42 -13.63 -6.69
CA ALA A 198 -5.48 -14.77 -7.62
C ALA A 198 -6.48 -15.84 -7.14
N ALA A 199 -6.43 -16.24 -5.87
CA ALA A 199 -7.35 -17.21 -5.30
C ALA A 199 -8.81 -16.75 -5.44
N PHE A 200 -9.10 -15.49 -5.12
CA PHE A 200 -10.43 -14.91 -5.27
C PHE A 200 -10.87 -14.86 -6.72
N PHE A 201 -10.00 -14.42 -7.64
CA PHE A 201 -10.34 -14.35 -9.06
C PHE A 201 -10.68 -15.73 -9.65
N PHE A 202 -9.86 -16.75 -9.38
CA PHE A 202 -10.12 -18.09 -9.89
C PHE A 202 -11.37 -18.70 -9.26
N ALA A 203 -11.64 -18.45 -7.98
CA ALA A 203 -12.84 -18.94 -7.31
C ALA A 203 -14.12 -18.22 -7.79
N PHE A 204 -14.13 -16.88 -7.78
CA PHE A 204 -15.32 -16.08 -8.08
C PHE A 204 -15.56 -15.93 -9.57
N GLY A 205 -14.51 -15.56 -10.33
CA GLY A 205 -14.58 -15.21 -11.74
C GLY A 205 -14.56 -16.44 -12.64
N ARG A 206 -13.56 -17.30 -12.48
CA ARG A 206 -13.41 -18.51 -13.32
C ARG A 206 -14.16 -19.73 -12.84
N LYS A 207 -14.63 -19.73 -11.58
CA LYS A 207 -15.25 -20.90 -10.92
C LYS A 207 -14.33 -22.14 -10.94
N ASP A 208 -13.03 -21.90 -10.91
CA ASP A 208 -11.99 -22.92 -10.95
C ASP A 208 -11.48 -23.18 -9.53
N LEU A 209 -12.02 -24.22 -8.90
CA LEU A 209 -11.69 -24.57 -7.52
C LEU A 209 -10.23 -25.03 -7.37
N GLU A 210 -9.70 -25.73 -8.36
CA GLU A 210 -8.34 -26.27 -8.31
C GLU A 210 -7.31 -25.15 -8.32
N LYS A 211 -7.40 -24.22 -9.29
CA LYS A 211 -6.51 -23.05 -9.34
C LYS A 211 -6.72 -22.14 -8.14
N ALA A 212 -7.96 -21.94 -7.69
CA ALA A 212 -8.23 -21.14 -6.50
C ALA A 212 -7.51 -21.71 -5.26
N MET A 213 -7.62 -23.03 -5.04
CA MET A 213 -6.95 -23.71 -3.93
C MET A 213 -5.42 -23.68 -4.08
N PHE A 214 -4.88 -23.79 -5.30
CA PHE A 214 -3.45 -23.68 -5.55
C PHE A 214 -2.89 -22.34 -5.05
N PHE A 215 -3.53 -21.22 -5.39
CA PHE A 215 -3.08 -19.90 -4.91
C PHE A 215 -3.40 -19.68 -3.43
N TRP A 216 -4.54 -20.17 -2.96
CA TRP A 216 -4.92 -20.09 -1.54
C TRP A 216 -3.91 -20.78 -0.63
N ASN A 217 -3.35 -21.92 -1.05
CA ASN A 217 -2.36 -22.65 -0.27
C ASN A 217 -0.98 -21.97 -0.22
N LYS A 218 -0.69 -21.04 -1.14
CA LYS A 218 0.53 -20.21 -1.10
C LYS A 218 0.39 -19.00 -0.18
N PHE A 219 -0.85 -18.56 0.05
CA PHE A 219 -1.15 -17.39 0.85
C PHE A 219 -0.87 -17.63 2.34
N HIS A 220 -0.22 -16.64 2.98
CA HIS A 220 -0.07 -16.56 4.43
C HIS A 220 -0.62 -15.22 4.95
N PRO A 221 -1.48 -15.21 5.99
CA PRO A 221 -2.00 -13.97 6.56
C PRO A 221 -0.88 -13.01 6.99
N SER A 222 -1.00 -11.75 6.59
CA SER A 222 -0.08 -10.67 6.99
C SER A 222 -0.86 -9.50 7.57
N ALA A 223 -0.19 -8.69 8.39
CA ALA A 223 -0.82 -7.54 9.05
C ALA A 223 -1.20 -6.41 8.08
N ILE A 224 -0.62 -6.38 6.87
CA ILE A 224 -0.82 -5.33 5.86
C ILE A 224 -2.01 -5.67 4.94
N LEU A 225 -2.32 -6.95 4.76
CA LEU A 225 -3.37 -7.38 3.84
C LEU A 225 -4.76 -7.08 4.41
N ALA A 226 -5.65 -6.58 3.55
CA ALA A 226 -7.03 -6.31 3.93
C ALA A 226 -7.77 -7.61 4.23
N LYS A 227 -8.27 -7.74 5.46
CA LYS A 227 -9.03 -8.92 5.89
C LYS A 227 -10.28 -9.16 5.05
N ALA A 228 -10.92 -8.10 4.56
CA ALA A 228 -12.07 -8.21 3.67
C ALA A 228 -11.72 -9.05 2.42
N GLN A 229 -10.58 -8.81 1.77
CA GLN A 229 -10.15 -9.61 0.61
C GLN A 229 -9.94 -11.09 0.98
N ILE A 230 -9.33 -11.36 2.14
CA ILE A 230 -9.12 -12.73 2.63
C ILE A 230 -10.46 -13.44 2.81
N HIS A 231 -11.42 -12.79 3.48
CA HIS A 231 -12.75 -13.34 3.71
C HIS A 231 -13.55 -13.50 2.41
N ALA A 232 -13.44 -12.57 1.45
CA ALA A 232 -14.07 -12.69 0.15
C ALA A 232 -13.53 -13.88 -0.66
N ALA A 233 -12.21 -14.10 -0.66
CA ALA A 233 -11.58 -15.27 -1.26
C ALA A 233 -12.08 -16.58 -0.63
N ASP A 234 -12.06 -16.66 0.70
CA ASP A 234 -12.53 -17.82 1.46
C ASP A 234 -14.02 -18.11 1.20
N ALA A 235 -14.86 -17.07 1.13
CA ALA A 235 -16.27 -17.18 0.77
C ALA A 235 -16.48 -17.76 -0.63
N ALA A 236 -15.74 -17.26 -1.63
CA ALA A 236 -15.83 -17.73 -3.00
C ALA A 236 -15.41 -19.22 -3.11
N ILE A 237 -14.34 -19.61 -2.44
CA ILE A 237 -13.86 -21.01 -2.38
C ILE A 237 -14.90 -21.92 -1.72
N ASN A 238 -15.45 -21.53 -0.56
CA ASN A 238 -16.48 -22.33 0.12
C ASN A 238 -17.77 -22.43 -0.70
N THR A 239 -18.10 -21.41 -1.48
CA THR A 239 -19.23 -21.46 -2.41
C THR A 239 -19.03 -22.54 -3.47
N LEU A 240 -17.82 -22.64 -4.06
CA LEU A 240 -17.50 -23.70 -5.03
C LEU A 240 -17.46 -25.09 -4.42
N LYS A 241 -17.07 -25.21 -3.14
CA LYS A 241 -17.08 -26.48 -2.40
C LYS A 241 -18.49 -26.95 -1.99
N GLY A 242 -19.52 -26.12 -2.15
CA GLY A 242 -20.87 -26.40 -1.64
C GLY A 242 -21.04 -26.16 -0.14
N ASN A 243 -20.03 -25.59 0.53
CA ASN A 243 -20.03 -25.31 1.96
C ASN A 243 -20.76 -23.99 2.26
N TYR A 244 -22.05 -23.92 1.92
CA TYR A 244 -22.81 -22.66 1.92
C TYR A 244 -22.93 -21.98 3.29
N ALA A 245 -22.97 -22.74 4.38
CA ALA A 245 -23.00 -22.16 5.73
C ALA A 245 -21.70 -21.38 6.02
N SER A 246 -20.55 -21.98 5.74
CA SER A 246 -19.25 -21.33 5.90
C SER A 246 -19.08 -20.16 4.92
N ALA A 247 -19.53 -20.32 3.67
CA ALA A 247 -19.50 -19.23 2.70
C ALA A 247 -20.26 -17.98 3.19
N ARG A 248 -21.48 -18.15 3.75
CA ARG A 248 -22.27 -17.03 4.30
C ARG A 248 -21.58 -16.36 5.49
N GLU A 249 -20.99 -17.13 6.40
CA GLU A 249 -20.23 -16.60 7.52
C GLU A 249 -19.06 -15.73 7.03
N LYS A 250 -18.31 -16.20 6.01
CA LYS A 250 -17.20 -15.46 5.43
C LYS A 250 -17.65 -14.22 4.66
N ILE A 251 -18.80 -14.26 3.99
CA ILE A 251 -19.38 -13.07 3.36
C ILE A 251 -19.68 -12.00 4.42
N GLN A 252 -20.33 -12.37 5.52
CA GLN A 252 -20.62 -11.44 6.61
C GLN A 252 -19.34 -10.87 7.24
N ALA A 253 -18.34 -11.72 7.50
CA ALA A 253 -17.03 -11.29 8.00
C ALA A 253 -16.33 -10.34 7.03
N SER A 254 -16.41 -10.61 5.72
CA SER A 254 -15.87 -9.73 4.68
C SER A 254 -16.56 -8.37 4.69
N ARG A 255 -17.90 -8.34 4.74
CA ARG A 255 -18.70 -7.09 4.76
C ARG A 255 -18.35 -6.22 5.98
N ALA A 256 -18.16 -6.84 7.14
CA ALA A 256 -17.79 -6.13 8.37
C ALA A 256 -16.40 -5.46 8.29
N GLU A 257 -15.49 -5.99 7.46
CA GLU A 257 -14.12 -5.47 7.31
C GLU A 257 -13.97 -4.53 6.10
N LEU A 258 -14.97 -4.41 5.21
CA LEU A 258 -14.93 -3.48 4.07
C LEU A 258 -14.64 -2.01 4.47
N PRO A 259 -15.24 -1.46 5.54
CA PRO A 259 -14.95 -0.08 5.96
C PRO A 259 -13.51 0.14 6.42
N ASN A 260 -12.77 -0.94 6.76
CA ASN A 260 -11.39 -0.87 7.21
C ASN A 260 -10.38 -0.98 6.04
N MET A 261 -10.85 -1.13 4.80
CA MET A 261 -9.97 -1.17 3.63
C MET A 261 -9.42 0.23 3.32
N LEU A 262 -8.11 0.31 3.08
CA LEU A 262 -7.48 1.55 2.61
C LEU A 262 -7.94 1.92 1.19
N ASP A 263 -8.15 0.92 0.34
CA ASP A 263 -8.63 1.09 -1.03
C ASP A 263 -10.16 1.01 -1.06
N ILE A 264 -10.81 2.18 -0.98
CA ILE A 264 -12.27 2.30 -1.01
C ILE A 264 -12.84 1.89 -2.37
N GLY A 265 -12.14 2.18 -3.47
CA GLY A 265 -12.56 1.79 -4.82
C GLY A 265 -12.70 0.27 -4.94
N VAL A 266 -11.68 -0.46 -4.50
CA VAL A 266 -11.70 -1.93 -4.46
C VAL A 266 -12.73 -2.45 -3.46
N SER A 267 -12.94 -1.79 -2.32
CA SER A 267 -13.94 -2.22 -1.33
C SER A 267 -15.37 -2.19 -1.91
N LEU A 268 -15.70 -1.18 -2.73
CA LEU A 268 -16.97 -1.10 -3.46
C LEU A 268 -17.10 -2.27 -4.45
N ALA A 269 -16.04 -2.55 -5.22
CA ALA A 269 -16.02 -3.66 -6.17
C ALA A 269 -16.18 -5.04 -5.49
N ILE A 270 -15.63 -5.21 -4.28
CA ILE A 270 -15.80 -6.43 -3.48
C ILE A 270 -17.23 -6.51 -2.94
N ALA A 271 -17.81 -5.40 -2.46
CA ALA A 271 -19.17 -5.38 -1.92
C ALA A 271 -20.20 -5.93 -2.92
N ASP A 272 -20.08 -5.53 -4.19
CA ASP A 272 -20.93 -6.01 -5.29
C ASP A 272 -20.72 -7.51 -5.53
N LYS A 273 -19.45 -7.97 -5.55
CA LYS A 273 -19.11 -9.39 -5.73
C LYS A 273 -19.60 -10.27 -4.57
N LEU A 274 -19.62 -9.76 -3.34
CA LEU A 274 -20.19 -10.46 -2.18
C LEU A 274 -21.71 -10.63 -2.32
N THR A 275 -22.41 -9.60 -2.80
CA THR A 275 -23.86 -9.69 -3.08
C THR A 275 -24.15 -10.73 -4.16
N GLU A 276 -23.33 -10.75 -5.21
CA GLU A 276 -23.39 -11.76 -6.26
C GLU A 276 -23.13 -13.18 -5.71
N LEU A 277 -22.17 -13.36 -4.80
CA LEU A 277 -21.96 -14.65 -4.12
C LEU A 277 -23.17 -15.09 -3.29
N GLU A 278 -23.79 -14.19 -2.53
CA GLU A 278 -25.00 -14.49 -1.75
C GLU A 278 -26.14 -14.97 -2.68
N ASN A 279 -26.32 -14.31 -3.82
CA ASN A 279 -27.32 -14.70 -4.82
C ASN A 279 -27.03 -16.09 -5.40
N ARG A 280 -25.77 -16.40 -5.71
CA ARG A 280 -25.36 -17.74 -6.19
C ARG A 280 -25.67 -18.82 -5.16
N ILE A 281 -25.39 -18.57 -3.88
CA ILE A 281 -25.69 -19.49 -2.80
C ILE A 281 -27.21 -19.71 -2.67
N ALA A 282 -28.00 -18.62 -2.71
CA ALA A 282 -29.45 -18.70 -2.62
C ALA A 282 -30.08 -19.47 -3.79
N LEU A 283 -29.54 -19.32 -5.00
CA LEU A 283 -29.98 -20.06 -6.18
C LEU A 283 -29.69 -21.56 -6.03
N ASN A 284 -28.47 -21.91 -5.64
CA ASN A 284 -28.06 -23.31 -5.50
C ASN A 284 -28.79 -24.03 -4.37
N ALA A 285 -29.10 -23.33 -3.26
CA ALA A 285 -29.88 -23.89 -2.16
C ALA A 285 -31.35 -24.18 -2.52
N LYS A 286 -31.88 -23.60 -3.61
CA LYS A 286 -33.22 -23.93 -4.13
C LYS A 286 -33.21 -25.13 -5.07
N LEU A 287 -32.05 -25.50 -5.60
CA LEU A 287 -31.87 -26.59 -6.55
C LEU A 287 -31.45 -27.91 -5.87
N SER A 288 -31.02 -27.85 -4.61
CA SER A 288 -30.68 -28.98 -3.73
C SER A 288 -31.85 -29.40 -2.86
#